data_AF-A0A7W1T0B4-F1
#
_entry.id   AF-A0A7W1T0B4-F1
#
_cell.length_a   1.000
_cell.length_b   1.000
_cell.length_c   1.000
_cell.angle_alpha   90.00
_cell.angle_beta   90.00
_cell.angle_gamma   90.00
#
_symmetry.space_group_name_H-M   'P 1'
#
loop_
_entity.id
_entity.type
_entity.pdbx_description
1 polymer ?
#
loop_
_entity_poly.entity_id
_entity_poly.type
_entity_poly.pdbx_seq_one_letter_code
_entity_poly.pdbx_strand_id
1 'polypeptide(L)'
;MARAPLTIVCTGTYWRNAWKYEARTYRHFGWDNGTLLANLLAVSAASGLQAKVVLGFVDAEVNRLLDLNTRQEVSLCLVPIGYPSERSLPEPPKQVPALGLKTVPLSQHEVEYPAMLDMHEASSLESAEEVKEWRGEARIVPSSPPIGEQTLLSPAPEEGQPKDTIEQVILRRGSTRTFDRAASVTLAQLSIILDQATRGLPADFLHSSGAQFNDLYLIVHSVQGLKPGAYFFSGERKSLELLKEGEFRSQAHHLGLEQDLPADACVDIFFLADLGRILEMYGNRGYRAVQLEAGVIGGRIYLASHAQHLGVTGLTFFDDDVTDFFSPHAESKSAIFLVAIGKPLKRQPQPG
;
A
#
# COMPACT_ATOMS: atom_id res chain seq x y z
N MET A 1 -21.48 6.35 4.16
CA MET A 1 -20.55 6.68 5.25
C MET A 1 -21.28 6.93 6.57
N ALA A 2 -22.09 7.99 6.69
CA ALA A 2 -22.80 8.30 7.94
C ALA A 2 -23.78 7.20 8.45
N ARG A 3 -24.09 6.18 7.63
CA ARG A 3 -24.98 5.06 7.98
C ARG A 3 -24.25 3.87 8.62
N ALA A 4 -22.92 3.88 8.66
CA ALA A 4 -22.20 2.76 9.24
C ALA A 4 -22.48 2.71 10.75
N PRO A 5 -22.78 1.52 11.31
CA PRO A 5 -22.86 1.33 12.75
C PRO A 5 -21.52 1.56 13.45
N LEU A 6 -20.40 1.47 12.72
CA LEU A 6 -19.06 1.67 13.25
C LEU A 6 -18.19 2.40 12.21
N THR A 7 -17.41 3.39 12.65
CA THR A 7 -16.25 3.84 11.86
C THR A 7 -14.98 3.82 12.69
N ILE A 8 -13.93 3.25 12.10
CA ILE A 8 -12.59 3.28 12.63
C ILE A 8 -11.92 4.54 12.08
N VAL A 9 -11.28 5.32 12.94
CA VAL A 9 -10.42 6.43 12.53
C VAL A 9 -8.98 6.01 12.75
N CYS A 10 -8.17 6.08 11.70
CA CYS A 10 -6.75 5.80 11.77
C CYS A 10 -5.99 7.11 11.89
N THR A 11 -5.12 7.21 12.88
CA THR A 11 -4.28 8.38 13.16
C THR A 11 -2.80 8.03 13.02
N GLY A 12 -1.99 9.04 12.73
CA GLY A 12 -0.54 8.93 12.65
C GLY A 12 0.11 9.81 13.72
N THR A 13 0.78 9.20 14.70
CA THR A 13 1.61 9.92 15.67
C THR A 13 3.01 10.10 15.10
N TYR A 14 3.44 11.35 14.85
CA TYR A 14 4.69 11.66 14.15
C TYR A 14 5.91 10.98 14.78
N TRP A 15 6.05 11.11 16.09
CA TRP A 15 7.25 10.65 16.77
C TRP A 15 7.48 9.13 16.69
N ARG A 16 6.44 8.30 16.48
CA ARG A 16 6.58 6.83 16.42
C ARG A 16 7.55 6.34 15.36
N ASN A 17 7.61 7.06 14.24
CA ASN A 17 8.48 6.76 13.12
C ASN A 17 9.57 7.83 12.94
N ALA A 18 9.31 9.08 13.31
CA ALA A 18 10.22 10.20 13.07
C ALA A 18 11.54 10.10 13.84
N TRP A 19 11.56 9.44 15.01
CA TRP A 19 12.81 9.20 15.74
C TRP A 19 13.85 8.41 14.92
N LYS A 20 13.40 7.62 13.92
CA LYS A 20 14.25 6.81 13.05
C LYS A 20 14.30 7.33 11.61
N TYR A 21 13.18 7.80 11.08
CA TYR A 21 13.02 8.12 9.66
C TYR A 21 12.92 9.62 9.38
N GLU A 22 12.98 10.46 10.42
CA GLU A 22 12.91 11.92 10.30
C GLU A 22 11.67 12.33 9.47
N ALA A 23 11.83 13.29 8.56
CA ALA A 23 10.76 13.75 7.67
C ALA A 23 10.21 12.67 6.72
N ARG A 24 10.96 11.60 6.41
CA ARG A 24 10.46 10.51 5.56
C ARG A 24 9.31 9.74 6.19
N THR A 25 9.12 9.87 7.51
CA THR A 25 7.98 9.32 8.27
C THR A 25 6.64 9.56 7.62
N TYR A 26 6.45 10.70 6.93
CA TYR A 26 5.17 10.98 6.29
C TYR A 26 4.81 9.97 5.20
N ARG A 27 5.79 9.37 4.52
CA ARG A 27 5.55 8.24 3.60
C ARG A 27 5.16 6.97 4.36
N HIS A 28 5.86 6.69 5.47
CA HIS A 28 5.60 5.54 6.32
C HIS A 28 4.18 5.55 6.89
N PHE A 29 3.59 6.72 7.16
CA PHE A 29 2.17 6.80 7.52
C PHE A 29 1.26 6.14 6.50
N GLY A 30 1.49 6.38 5.20
CA GLY A 30 0.72 5.72 4.14
C GLY A 30 0.98 4.22 4.07
N TRP A 31 2.25 3.81 4.15
CA TRP A 31 2.63 2.39 4.07
C TRP A 31 2.11 1.57 5.26
N ASP A 32 2.38 2.03 6.48
CA ASP A 32 1.99 1.35 7.71
C ASP A 32 0.47 1.31 7.84
N ASN A 33 -0.21 2.44 7.61
CA ASN A 33 -1.67 2.48 7.63
C ASN A 33 -2.26 1.61 6.52
N GLY A 34 -1.73 1.67 5.30
CA GLY A 34 -2.19 0.83 4.19
C GLY A 34 -2.07 -0.67 4.51
N THR A 35 -0.95 -1.10 5.09
CA THR A 35 -0.80 -2.52 5.48
C THR A 35 -1.74 -2.94 6.60
N LEU A 36 -2.04 -2.05 7.55
CA LEU A 36 -3.09 -2.24 8.56
C LEU A 36 -4.47 -2.37 7.91
N LEU A 37 -4.79 -1.47 6.97
CA LEU A 37 -6.04 -1.46 6.23
C LEU A 37 -6.23 -2.71 5.38
N ALA A 38 -5.17 -3.28 4.81
CA ALA A 38 -5.27 -4.55 4.10
C ALA A 38 -5.83 -5.67 5.00
N ASN A 39 -5.36 -5.76 6.26
CA ASN A 39 -5.89 -6.72 7.23
C ASN A 39 -7.34 -6.40 7.60
N LEU A 40 -7.64 -5.14 7.90
CA LEU A 40 -8.99 -4.70 8.29
C LEU A 40 -10.02 -5.00 7.19
N LEU A 41 -9.69 -4.67 5.94
CA LEU A 41 -10.55 -4.92 4.79
C LEU A 41 -10.73 -6.42 4.54
N ALA A 42 -9.69 -7.22 4.71
CA ALA A 42 -9.77 -8.67 4.53
C ALA A 42 -10.65 -9.34 5.61
N VAL A 43 -10.50 -8.94 6.88
CA VAL A 43 -11.36 -9.42 7.99
C VAL A 43 -12.80 -8.95 7.82
N SER A 44 -13.01 -7.70 7.41
CA SER A 44 -14.36 -7.18 7.12
C SER A 44 -15.03 -8.00 6.01
N ALA A 45 -14.32 -8.26 4.91
CA ALA A 45 -14.82 -9.07 3.80
C ALA A 45 -15.13 -10.51 4.24
N ALA A 46 -14.24 -11.16 5.00
CA ALA A 46 -14.47 -12.50 5.54
C ALA A 46 -15.68 -12.58 6.48
N SER A 47 -15.98 -11.47 7.17
CA SER A 47 -17.15 -11.33 8.04
C SER A 47 -18.45 -10.94 7.29
N GLY A 48 -18.40 -10.80 5.96
CA GLY A 48 -19.55 -10.34 5.16
C GLY A 48 -19.90 -8.85 5.38
N LEU A 49 -19.01 -8.07 5.99
CA LEU A 49 -19.21 -6.66 6.28
C LEU A 49 -18.58 -5.80 5.19
N GLN A 50 -19.33 -4.85 4.66
CA GLN A 50 -18.79 -3.86 3.73
C GLN A 50 -17.94 -2.84 4.49
N ALA A 51 -16.74 -2.56 3.98
CA ALA A 51 -15.87 -1.51 4.47
C ALA A 51 -15.36 -0.68 3.30
N LYS A 52 -15.11 0.61 3.55
CA LYS A 52 -14.60 1.55 2.55
C LYS A 52 -13.59 2.49 3.21
N VAL A 53 -12.46 2.73 2.55
CA VAL A 53 -11.48 3.74 2.98
C VAL A 53 -11.97 5.12 2.56
N VAL A 54 -11.85 6.08 3.48
CA VAL A 54 -12.28 7.45 3.30
C VAL A 54 -11.12 8.37 3.61
N LEU A 55 -10.70 9.11 2.59
CA LEU A 55 -9.70 10.15 2.72
C LEU A 55 -10.30 11.55 2.57
N GLY A 56 -11.44 11.72 1.91
CA GLY A 56 -12.09 13.03 1.82
C GLY A 56 -12.85 13.33 3.10
N PHE A 57 -12.27 14.08 4.04
CA PHE A 57 -12.94 14.56 5.25
C PHE A 57 -12.29 15.88 5.69
N VAL A 58 -13.03 16.70 6.44
CA VAL A 58 -12.50 17.94 7.00
C VAL A 58 -11.58 17.61 8.17
N ASP A 59 -10.26 17.77 7.99
CA ASP A 59 -9.26 17.30 8.95
C ASP A 59 -9.46 17.93 10.34
N ALA A 60 -9.73 19.24 10.38
CA ALA A 60 -9.95 19.96 11.63
C ALA A 60 -11.15 19.44 12.43
N GLU A 61 -12.20 18.91 11.77
CA GLU A 61 -13.36 18.35 12.47
C GLU A 61 -13.04 16.98 13.08
N VAL A 62 -12.35 16.12 12.34
CA VAL A 62 -11.97 14.78 12.82
C VAL A 62 -10.92 14.88 13.92
N ASN A 63 -9.91 15.73 13.76
CA ASN A 63 -8.89 15.95 14.79
C ASN A 63 -9.51 16.49 16.09
N ARG A 64 -10.46 17.42 15.99
CA ARG A 64 -11.18 17.98 17.15
C ARG A 64 -12.08 16.94 17.83
N LEU A 65 -12.78 16.12 17.06
CA LEU A 65 -13.57 15.01 17.58
C LEU A 65 -12.72 14.09 18.46
N LEU A 66 -11.54 13.73 17.97
CA LEU A 66 -10.62 12.83 18.65
C LEU A 66 -9.80 13.51 19.77
N ASP A 67 -9.94 14.83 19.94
CA ASP A 67 -9.16 15.64 20.90
C ASP A 67 -7.63 15.56 20.66
N LEU A 68 -7.21 15.59 19.38
CA LEU A 68 -5.81 15.43 19.01
C LEU A 68 -5.00 16.73 19.16
N ASN A 69 -3.79 16.61 19.69
CA ASN A 69 -2.75 17.61 19.48
C ASN A 69 -2.16 17.43 18.07
N THR A 70 -2.56 18.28 17.12
CA THR A 70 -2.19 18.15 15.71
C THR A 70 -0.71 18.37 15.42
N ARG A 71 0.08 18.87 16.37
CA ARG A 71 1.55 18.88 16.26
C ARG A 71 2.18 17.51 16.54
N GLN A 72 1.46 16.60 17.19
CA GLN A 72 1.95 15.28 17.59
C GLN A 72 1.26 14.13 16.85
N GLU A 73 -0.05 14.27 16.61
CA GLU A 73 -0.88 13.22 16.03
C GLU A 73 -1.98 13.81 15.15
N VAL A 74 -2.19 13.18 14.00
CA VAL A 74 -3.16 13.64 12.99
C VAL A 74 -3.98 12.50 12.43
N SER A 75 -5.24 12.77 12.08
CA SER A 75 -6.08 11.81 11.39
C SER A 75 -5.59 11.56 9.96
N LEU A 76 -5.50 10.28 9.57
CA LEU A 76 -5.06 9.86 8.24
C LEU A 76 -6.21 9.41 7.36
N CYS A 77 -7.08 8.53 7.88
CA CYS A 77 -8.24 8.02 7.14
C CYS A 77 -9.38 7.59 8.06
N LEU A 78 -10.59 7.51 7.51
CA LEU A 78 -11.74 6.88 8.14
C LEU A 78 -12.06 5.57 7.43
N VAL A 79 -12.54 4.58 8.18
CA VAL A 79 -13.00 3.29 7.65
C VAL A 79 -14.32 2.95 8.28
N PRO A 80 -15.44 3.36 7.67
CA PRO A 80 -16.73 2.97 8.17
C PRO A 80 -17.12 1.58 7.63
N ILE A 81 -17.73 0.80 8.51
CA ILE A 81 -17.94 -0.66 8.38
C ILE A 81 -19.43 -0.97 8.60
N GLY A 82 -20.00 -1.80 7.74
CA GLY A 82 -21.33 -2.39 7.93
C GLY A 82 -22.52 -1.49 7.58
N TYR A 83 -22.45 -0.71 6.49
CA TYR A 83 -23.57 0.17 6.10
C TYR A 83 -24.82 -0.61 5.65
N PRO A 84 -25.99 -0.43 6.28
CA PRO A 84 -27.25 -0.95 5.77
C PRO A 84 -27.78 -0.09 4.62
N SER A 85 -28.40 -0.73 3.63
CA SER A 85 -28.92 -0.09 2.40
C SER A 85 -30.10 0.88 2.64
N GLU A 86 -30.86 0.75 3.74
CA GLU A 86 -32.23 1.31 3.80
C GLU A 86 -32.61 2.14 5.04
N ARG A 87 -31.65 2.64 5.85
CA ARG A 87 -31.99 3.54 6.97
C ARG A 87 -31.85 5.02 6.61
N SER A 88 -32.87 5.81 6.98
CA SER A 88 -32.80 7.27 7.01
C SER A 88 -31.71 7.72 7.99
N LEU A 89 -30.86 8.66 7.58
CA LEU A 89 -29.86 9.26 8.46
C LEU A 89 -30.54 10.23 9.43
N PRO A 90 -30.20 10.21 10.73
CA PRO A 90 -30.52 11.35 11.57
C PRO A 90 -29.79 12.60 11.07
N GLU A 91 -30.36 13.78 11.31
CA GLU A 91 -29.66 15.03 11.05
C GLU A 91 -28.33 15.05 11.82
N PRO A 92 -27.23 15.49 11.18
CA PRO A 92 -25.96 15.58 11.86
C PRO A 92 -26.07 16.55 13.05
N PRO A 93 -25.49 16.22 14.21
CA PRO A 93 -25.48 17.12 15.35
C PRO A 93 -24.74 18.41 14.96
N LYS A 94 -25.27 19.56 15.40
CA LYS A 94 -24.68 20.88 15.12
C LYS A 94 -23.26 21.03 15.69
N GLN A 95 -22.96 20.30 16.76
CA GLN A 95 -21.64 20.22 17.37
C GLN A 95 -21.40 18.78 17.82
N VAL A 96 -20.22 18.25 17.50
CA VAL A 96 -19.76 16.97 18.06
C VAL A 96 -18.76 17.29 19.16
N PRO A 97 -19.02 16.94 20.43
CA PRO A 97 -18.08 17.18 21.51
C PRO A 97 -16.82 16.33 21.31
N ALA A 98 -15.69 16.84 21.78
CA ALA A 98 -14.43 16.09 21.81
C ALA A 98 -14.60 14.84 22.70
N LEU A 99 -14.01 13.72 22.27
CA LEU A 99 -14.09 12.44 22.98
C LEU A 99 -13.27 12.42 24.29
N GLY A 100 -12.26 13.30 24.42
CA GLY A 100 -11.44 13.42 25.63
C GLY A 100 -10.73 12.11 25.99
N LEU A 101 -10.26 11.37 24.99
CA LEU A 101 -9.64 10.07 25.20
C LEU A 101 -8.29 10.24 25.90
N LYS A 102 -8.03 9.40 26.92
CA LYS A 102 -6.74 9.43 27.62
C LYS A 102 -5.64 8.91 26.70
N THR A 103 -4.61 9.72 26.48
CA THR A 103 -3.40 9.33 25.76
C THR A 103 -2.25 9.09 26.73
N VAL A 104 -1.31 8.25 26.31
CA VAL A 104 -0.05 8.01 27.05
C VAL A 104 1.09 8.59 26.21
N PRO A 105 1.90 9.52 26.74
CA PRO A 105 3.05 10.05 26.02
C PRO A 105 4.00 8.93 25.60
N LEU A 106 4.46 8.97 24.34
CA LEU A 106 5.36 7.94 23.79
C LEU A 106 6.81 8.11 24.24
N SER A 107 7.21 9.35 24.52
CA SER A 107 8.55 9.73 24.92
C SER A 107 8.50 10.92 25.86
N GLN A 108 9.54 11.08 26.68
CA GLN A 108 9.75 12.29 27.47
C GLN A 108 10.24 13.47 26.61
N HIS A 109 10.85 13.17 25.46
CA HIS A 109 11.39 14.16 24.53
C HIS A 109 11.09 13.74 23.09
N GLU A 110 10.62 14.69 22.29
CA GLU A 110 10.29 14.52 20.89
C GLU A 110 10.97 15.63 20.08
N VAL A 111 11.52 15.28 18.93
CA VAL A 111 12.05 16.26 17.96
C VAL A 111 10.99 16.46 16.88
N GLU A 112 10.64 17.71 16.63
CA GLU A 112 9.71 18.08 15.57
C GLU A 112 10.48 18.25 14.24
N TYR A 113 9.93 17.68 13.16
CA TYR A 113 10.46 17.89 11.81
C TYR A 113 9.42 18.69 11.01
N PRO A 114 9.64 19.99 10.76
CA PRO A 114 8.63 20.89 10.18
C PRO A 114 8.01 20.40 8.87
N ALA A 115 8.82 19.79 7.99
CA ALA A 115 8.35 19.28 6.71
C ALA A 115 7.18 18.29 6.80
N MET A 116 7.04 17.55 7.92
CA MET A 116 5.90 16.65 8.13
C MET A 116 4.61 17.41 8.47
N LEU A 117 4.73 18.50 9.24
CA LEU A 117 3.61 19.37 9.58
C LEU A 117 3.18 20.14 8.35
N ASP A 118 4.13 20.74 7.62
CA ASP A 118 3.87 21.48 6.39
C ASP A 118 3.18 20.61 5.34
N MET A 119 3.66 19.38 5.15
CA MET A 119 3.04 18.42 4.24
C MET A 119 1.62 18.05 4.67
N HIS A 120 1.38 17.90 5.98
CA HIS A 120 0.05 17.59 6.49
C HIS A 120 -0.91 18.77 6.32
N GLU A 121 -0.52 19.97 6.73
CA GLU A 121 -1.29 21.19 6.57
C GLU A 121 -1.63 21.42 5.09
N ALA A 122 -0.65 21.39 4.20
CA ALA A 122 -0.83 21.60 2.76
C ALA A 122 -1.73 20.56 2.08
N SER A 123 -1.97 19.41 2.70
CA SER A 123 -2.82 18.32 2.18
C SER A 123 -4.14 18.15 2.95
N SER A 124 -4.45 19.05 3.88
CA SER A 124 -5.70 19.07 4.63
C SER A 124 -6.84 19.63 3.78
N LEU A 125 -8.07 19.21 4.08
CA LEU A 125 -9.28 19.79 3.50
C LEU A 125 -9.98 20.58 4.59
N GLU A 126 -10.34 21.82 4.31
CA GLU A 126 -10.82 22.79 5.31
C GLU A 126 -12.34 22.92 5.35
N SER A 127 -13.04 22.47 4.30
CA SER A 127 -14.48 22.65 4.14
C SER A 127 -15.19 21.44 3.54
N ALA A 128 -16.51 21.38 3.72
CA ALA A 128 -17.34 20.33 3.13
C ALA A 128 -17.37 20.43 1.59
N GLU A 129 -17.25 21.64 1.07
CA GLU A 129 -17.13 21.96 -0.35
C GLU A 129 -15.85 21.35 -0.94
N GLU A 130 -14.69 21.59 -0.33
CA GLU A 130 -13.42 20.98 -0.75
C GLU A 130 -13.48 19.45 -0.70
N VAL A 131 -14.09 18.86 0.33
CA VAL A 131 -14.30 17.41 0.42
C VAL A 131 -15.15 16.89 -0.73
N LYS A 132 -16.19 17.64 -1.12
CA LYS A 132 -17.09 17.26 -2.22
C LYS A 132 -16.36 17.33 -3.56
N GLU A 133 -15.58 18.38 -3.79
CA GLU A 133 -14.76 18.55 -4.99
C GLU A 133 -13.70 17.45 -5.10
N TRP A 134 -12.98 17.19 -4.01
CA TRP A 134 -11.93 16.16 -3.95
C TRP A 134 -12.43 14.75 -4.27
N ARG A 135 -13.66 14.41 -3.85
CA ARG A 135 -14.31 13.12 -4.15
C ARG A 135 -14.93 13.05 -5.56
N GLY A 136 -14.98 14.15 -6.31
CA GLY A 136 -15.76 14.27 -7.54
C GLY A 136 -15.08 13.76 -8.80
N GLU A 137 -13.75 13.59 -8.80
CA GLU A 137 -12.96 13.51 -10.04
C GLU A 137 -12.03 12.29 -10.10
N ALA A 138 -12.56 11.08 -10.29
CA ALA A 138 -11.70 9.99 -10.79
C ALA A 138 -11.73 9.97 -12.32
N ARG A 139 -10.59 10.25 -12.95
CA ARG A 139 -10.41 10.03 -14.39
C ARG A 139 -9.54 8.79 -14.59
N ILE A 140 -10.05 7.84 -15.36
CA ILE A 140 -9.29 6.65 -15.77
C ILE A 140 -8.19 7.11 -16.71
N VAL A 141 -6.95 6.67 -16.46
CA VAL A 141 -5.86 6.78 -17.42
C VAL A 141 -5.82 5.49 -18.22
N PRO A 142 -5.97 5.53 -19.55
CA PRO A 142 -5.76 4.34 -20.36
C PRO A 142 -4.29 3.91 -20.27
N SER A 143 -4.04 2.62 -20.11
CA SER A 143 -2.68 2.08 -20.16
C SER A 143 -2.11 2.23 -21.57
N SER A 144 -0.83 2.56 -21.68
CA SER A 144 -0.11 2.49 -22.95
C SER A 144 -0.14 1.05 -23.52
N PRO A 145 -0.19 0.86 -24.84
CA PRO A 145 -0.05 -0.46 -25.44
C PRO A 145 1.34 -1.03 -25.12
N PRO A 146 1.46 -2.34 -24.91
CA PRO A 146 2.72 -2.98 -24.63
C PRO A 146 3.62 -2.92 -25.86
N ILE A 147 4.90 -2.77 -25.59
CA ILE A 147 5.96 -2.71 -26.58
C ILE A 147 6.77 -4.02 -26.54
N GLY A 148 6.84 -4.69 -25.39
CA GLY A 148 7.63 -5.90 -25.15
C GLY A 148 6.89 -7.24 -25.25
N GLU A 149 7.67 -8.32 -25.07
CA GLU A 149 7.17 -9.71 -24.94
C GLU A 149 6.22 -9.81 -23.74
N GLN A 150 5.02 -10.36 -23.93
CA GLN A 150 4.03 -10.51 -22.87
C GLN A 150 3.90 -11.96 -22.40
N THR A 151 4.01 -12.17 -21.09
CA THR A 151 3.61 -13.43 -20.45
C THR A 151 2.26 -13.25 -19.77
N LEU A 152 1.26 -14.01 -20.19
CA LEU A 152 -0.06 -14.01 -19.55
C LEU A 152 0.02 -14.65 -18.17
N LEU A 153 -0.61 -14.00 -17.19
CA LEU A 153 -0.81 -14.56 -15.87
C LEU A 153 -2.07 -15.40 -15.89
N SER A 154 -1.98 -16.59 -15.31
CA SER A 154 -3.14 -17.45 -15.10
C SER A 154 -3.17 -17.81 -13.62
N PRO A 155 -4.17 -17.34 -12.85
CA PRO A 155 -4.33 -17.80 -11.48
C PRO A 155 -4.57 -19.31 -11.50
N ALA A 156 -3.96 -20.05 -10.57
CA ALA A 156 -4.11 -21.49 -10.51
C ALA A 156 -5.60 -21.90 -10.40
N PRO A 157 -5.99 -23.07 -10.94
CA PRO A 157 -7.34 -23.62 -10.75
C PRO A 157 -7.67 -23.76 -9.25
N GLU A 158 -8.97 -23.71 -8.90
CA GLU A 158 -9.50 -23.65 -7.52
C GLU A 158 -8.88 -24.69 -6.56
N GLU A 159 -8.50 -25.86 -7.06
CA GLU A 159 -7.90 -26.96 -6.30
C GLU A 159 -6.55 -26.61 -5.63
N GLY A 160 -5.90 -25.51 -6.05
CA GLY A 160 -4.63 -25.01 -5.50
C GLY A 160 -4.72 -23.74 -4.64
N GLN A 161 -5.93 -23.23 -4.35
CA GLN A 161 -6.06 -22.02 -3.54
C GLN A 161 -5.72 -22.27 -2.07
N PRO A 162 -5.09 -21.30 -1.37
CA PRO A 162 -4.87 -21.39 0.07
C PRO A 162 -6.17 -21.69 0.83
N LYS A 163 -6.12 -22.68 1.73
CA LYS A 163 -7.27 -23.08 2.55
C LYS A 163 -7.30 -22.40 3.92
N ASP A 164 -6.22 -21.71 4.28
CA ASP A 164 -6.10 -20.99 5.53
C ASP A 164 -7.10 -19.84 5.58
N THR A 165 -7.75 -19.69 6.73
CA THR A 165 -8.60 -18.53 7.03
C THR A 165 -7.77 -17.25 7.05
N ILE A 166 -8.41 -16.10 6.84
CA ILE A 166 -7.71 -14.81 6.86
C ILE A 166 -7.08 -14.54 8.23
N GLU A 167 -7.71 -14.98 9.32
CA GLU A 167 -7.22 -14.87 10.69
C GLU A 167 -5.91 -15.66 10.86
N GLN A 168 -5.85 -16.89 10.36
CA GLN A 168 -4.64 -17.71 10.39
C GLN A 168 -3.50 -17.06 9.60
N VAL A 169 -3.80 -16.51 8.42
CA VAL A 169 -2.81 -15.83 7.58
C VAL A 169 -2.29 -14.57 8.29
N ILE A 170 -3.17 -13.73 8.85
CA ILE A 170 -2.80 -12.51 9.58
C ILE A 170 -1.92 -12.83 10.78
N LEU A 171 -2.25 -13.88 11.56
CA LEU A 171 -1.46 -14.29 12.73
C LEU A 171 -0.09 -14.86 12.36
N ARG A 172 0.04 -15.50 11.19
CA ARG A 172 1.33 -16.00 10.67
C ARG A 172 2.17 -14.90 10.03
N ARG A 173 1.53 -13.87 9.48
CA ARG A 173 2.18 -12.83 8.68
C ARG A 173 3.26 -12.10 9.47
N GLY A 174 4.44 -12.03 8.88
CA GLY A 174 5.56 -11.21 9.35
C GLY A 174 6.53 -10.88 8.22
N SER A 175 7.40 -9.89 8.43
CA SER A 175 8.44 -9.54 7.47
C SER A 175 9.59 -10.55 7.53
N THR A 176 9.92 -11.11 6.39
CA THR A 176 11.03 -12.07 6.24
C THR A 176 12.36 -11.34 6.38
N ARG A 177 13.26 -11.90 7.19
CA ARG A 177 14.57 -11.28 7.51
C ARG A 177 15.73 -11.82 6.67
N THR A 178 15.54 -12.99 6.04
CA THR A 178 16.53 -13.63 5.19
C THR A 178 15.80 -14.53 4.20
N PHE A 179 16.14 -14.41 2.91
CA PHE A 179 15.62 -15.27 1.86
C PHE A 179 16.61 -16.38 1.52
N ASP A 180 16.10 -17.52 1.07
CA ASP A 180 16.90 -18.54 0.41
C ASP A 180 17.12 -18.11 -1.05
N ARG A 181 18.29 -17.56 -1.34
CA ARG A 181 18.67 -17.05 -2.66
C ARG A 181 18.58 -18.11 -3.78
N ALA A 182 18.77 -19.38 -3.44
CA ALA A 182 18.72 -20.49 -4.40
C ALA A 182 17.27 -20.95 -4.69
N ALA A 183 16.30 -20.48 -3.91
CA ALA A 183 14.91 -20.85 -4.09
C ALA A 183 14.27 -20.13 -5.29
N SER A 184 13.23 -20.78 -5.82
CA SER A 184 12.32 -20.21 -6.82
C SER A 184 10.87 -20.23 -6.32
N VAL A 185 10.09 -19.28 -6.80
CA VAL A 185 8.61 -19.29 -6.73
C VAL A 185 8.03 -19.66 -8.10
N THR A 186 6.79 -20.12 -8.15
CA THR A 186 6.15 -20.45 -9.43
C THR A 186 5.46 -19.24 -10.06
N LEU A 187 5.33 -19.20 -11.38
CA LEU A 187 4.51 -18.18 -12.06
C LEU A 187 3.07 -18.17 -11.56
N ALA A 188 2.50 -19.32 -11.21
CA ALA A 188 1.16 -19.40 -10.65
C ALA A 188 1.06 -18.72 -9.27
N GLN A 189 2.08 -18.87 -8.42
CA GLN A 189 2.14 -18.19 -7.12
C GLN A 189 2.21 -16.67 -7.28
N LEU A 190 3.07 -16.19 -8.19
CA LEU A 190 3.19 -14.76 -8.50
C LEU A 190 1.88 -14.22 -9.11
N SER A 191 1.24 -15.00 -9.98
CA SER A 191 -0.05 -14.65 -10.61
C SER A 191 -1.15 -14.43 -9.56
N ILE A 192 -1.26 -15.33 -8.58
CA ILE A 192 -2.21 -15.20 -7.46
C ILE A 192 -1.89 -13.95 -6.63
N ILE A 193 -0.62 -13.69 -6.33
CA ILE A 193 -0.21 -12.53 -5.53
C ILE A 193 -0.61 -11.22 -6.22
N LEU A 194 -0.23 -11.05 -7.49
CA LEU A 194 -0.52 -9.84 -8.26
C LEU A 194 -2.03 -9.64 -8.45
N ASP A 195 -2.76 -10.72 -8.76
CA ASP A 195 -4.21 -10.64 -8.89
C ASP A 195 -4.89 -10.22 -7.58
N GLN A 196 -4.62 -10.91 -6.47
CA GLN A 196 -5.24 -10.58 -5.18
C GLN A 196 -4.86 -9.19 -4.67
N ALA A 197 -3.61 -8.77 -4.88
CA ALA A 197 -3.14 -7.46 -4.47
C ALA A 197 -3.84 -6.30 -5.21
N THR A 198 -4.14 -6.50 -6.49
CA THR A 198 -4.64 -5.45 -7.39
C THR A 198 -6.15 -5.55 -7.67
N ARG A 199 -6.91 -6.33 -6.89
CA ARG A 199 -8.39 -6.41 -6.94
C ARG A 199 -9.08 -5.17 -6.36
N GLY A 200 -8.73 -3.98 -6.85
CA GLY A 200 -9.36 -2.70 -6.52
C GLY A 200 -9.34 -2.31 -5.03
N LEU A 201 -9.37 -1.02 -4.72
CA LEU A 201 -9.51 -0.55 -3.35
C LEU A 201 -10.85 0.15 -3.19
N PRO A 202 -11.76 -0.35 -2.34
CA PRO A 202 -12.97 0.38 -1.98
C PRO A 202 -12.59 1.69 -1.27
N ALA A 203 -12.48 2.78 -2.04
CA ALA A 203 -12.04 4.08 -1.55
C ALA A 203 -12.87 5.23 -2.16
N ASP A 204 -12.90 6.38 -1.51
CA ASP A 204 -13.62 7.58 -1.98
C ASP A 204 -12.81 8.48 -2.91
N PHE A 205 -11.66 7.97 -3.36
CA PHE A 205 -10.78 8.57 -4.36
C PHE A 205 -10.51 7.61 -5.54
N LEU A 206 -11.18 6.45 -5.57
CA LEU A 206 -11.10 5.47 -6.65
C LEU A 206 -12.53 5.08 -7.04
N HIS A 207 -13.11 5.83 -7.98
CA HIS A 207 -14.53 5.67 -8.36
C HIS A 207 -14.73 4.75 -9.56
N SER A 208 -13.70 4.54 -10.37
CA SER A 208 -13.78 3.69 -11.56
C SER A 208 -13.29 2.29 -11.25
N SER A 209 -14.01 1.29 -11.76
CA SER A 209 -13.56 -0.11 -11.71
C SER A 209 -12.19 -0.21 -12.38
N GLY A 210 -11.19 -0.70 -11.65
CA GLY A 210 -9.82 -0.83 -12.14
C GLY A 210 -8.95 0.43 -12.04
N ALA A 211 -9.44 1.55 -11.49
CA ALA A 211 -8.58 2.70 -11.19
C ALA A 211 -7.57 2.34 -10.10
N GLN A 212 -6.30 2.65 -10.36
CA GLN A 212 -5.18 2.47 -9.44
C GLN A 212 -4.19 3.62 -9.67
N PHE A 213 -3.57 4.15 -8.61
CA PHE A 213 -2.51 5.17 -8.75
C PHE A 213 -1.13 4.57 -8.93
N ASN A 214 -0.88 3.42 -8.31
CA ASN A 214 0.42 2.78 -8.31
C ASN A 214 0.54 1.74 -9.42
N ASP A 215 1.47 1.95 -10.34
CA ASP A 215 1.90 0.93 -11.29
C ASP A 215 2.93 -0.01 -10.65
N LEU A 216 2.86 -1.31 -11.00
CA LEU A 216 3.76 -2.32 -10.46
C LEU A 216 4.83 -2.69 -11.50
N TYR A 217 6.08 -2.48 -11.11
CA TYR A 217 7.28 -2.87 -11.86
C TYR A 217 7.99 -3.95 -11.09
N LEU A 218 8.53 -4.95 -11.79
CA LEU A 218 9.10 -6.11 -11.16
C LEU A 218 10.55 -6.31 -11.60
N ILE A 219 11.42 -6.66 -10.66
CA ILE A 219 12.68 -7.31 -10.96
C ILE A 219 12.52 -8.79 -10.64
N VAL A 220 12.53 -9.64 -11.65
CA VAL A 220 12.39 -11.09 -11.55
C VAL A 220 13.77 -11.72 -11.52
N HIS A 221 14.08 -12.46 -10.45
CA HIS A 221 15.32 -13.21 -10.31
C HIS A 221 15.11 -14.72 -10.47
N SER A 222 14.07 -15.28 -9.86
CA SER A 222 13.83 -16.73 -9.87
C SER A 222 12.34 -17.06 -9.77
N VAL A 223 11.65 -16.92 -10.90
CA VAL A 223 10.25 -17.32 -11.05
C VAL A 223 10.16 -18.39 -12.15
N GLN A 224 9.67 -19.57 -11.81
CA GLN A 224 9.57 -20.69 -12.75
C GLN A 224 8.63 -20.32 -13.91
N GLY A 225 9.12 -20.46 -15.15
CA GLY A 225 8.37 -20.10 -16.36
C GLY A 225 8.53 -18.64 -16.79
N LEU A 226 9.35 -17.84 -16.10
CA LEU A 226 9.76 -16.51 -16.54
C LEU A 226 11.28 -16.44 -16.70
N LYS A 227 11.72 -15.62 -17.65
CA LYS A 227 13.13 -15.25 -17.76
C LYS A 227 13.48 -14.26 -16.64
N PRO A 228 14.71 -14.28 -16.11
CA PRO A 228 15.20 -13.20 -15.26
C PRO A 228 15.19 -11.87 -16.03
N GLY A 229 14.67 -10.81 -15.39
CA GLY A 229 14.52 -9.53 -16.07
C GLY A 229 13.73 -8.48 -15.30
N ALA A 230 13.62 -7.30 -15.90
CA ALA A 230 12.76 -6.21 -15.48
C ALA A 230 11.43 -6.27 -16.25
N TYR A 231 10.31 -6.15 -15.54
CA TYR A 231 8.97 -6.31 -16.08
C TYR A 231 8.03 -5.18 -15.65
N PHE A 232 7.00 -4.92 -16.45
CA PHE A 232 5.84 -4.12 -16.10
C PHE A 232 4.61 -5.03 -15.96
N PHE A 233 3.82 -4.85 -14.91
CA PHE A 233 2.58 -5.60 -14.72
C PHE A 233 1.37 -4.82 -15.28
N SER A 234 0.72 -5.39 -16.30
CA SER A 234 -0.54 -4.87 -16.83
C SER A 234 -1.73 -5.51 -16.11
N GLY A 235 -2.37 -4.75 -15.22
CA GLY A 235 -3.56 -5.20 -14.48
C GLY A 235 -4.76 -5.50 -15.38
N GLU A 236 -4.96 -4.71 -16.44
CA GLU A 236 -6.04 -4.88 -17.42
C GLU A 236 -5.88 -6.20 -18.20
N ARG A 237 -4.67 -6.46 -18.69
CA ARG A 237 -4.38 -7.63 -19.53
C ARG A 237 -4.03 -8.87 -18.73
N LYS A 238 -3.86 -8.71 -17.41
CA LYS A 238 -3.35 -9.74 -16.50
C LYS A 238 -2.07 -10.35 -17.06
N SER A 239 -1.09 -9.52 -17.40
CA SER A 239 0.15 -9.95 -18.03
C SER A 239 1.38 -9.24 -17.46
N LEU A 240 2.54 -9.87 -17.63
CA LEU A 240 3.86 -9.29 -17.40
C LEU A 240 4.49 -8.98 -18.74
N GLU A 241 4.80 -7.71 -18.97
CA GLU A 241 5.55 -7.24 -20.13
C GLU A 241 7.04 -7.18 -19.78
N LEU A 242 7.87 -7.87 -20.56
CA LEU A 242 9.32 -7.82 -20.41
C LEU A 242 9.86 -6.48 -20.93
N LEU A 243 10.42 -5.68 -20.04
CA LEU A 243 11.07 -4.40 -20.38
C LEU A 243 12.55 -4.61 -20.71
N LYS A 244 13.22 -5.46 -19.93
CA LYS A 244 14.65 -5.74 -20.08
C LYS A 244 14.99 -7.14 -19.59
N GLU A 245 15.51 -7.99 -20.46
CA GLU A 245 16.02 -9.32 -20.07
C GLU A 245 17.38 -9.17 -19.36
N GLY A 246 17.61 -9.91 -18.28
CA GLY A 246 18.92 -9.94 -17.61
C GLY A 246 18.89 -10.28 -16.12
N GLU A 247 20.08 -10.55 -15.58
CA GLU A 247 20.31 -10.76 -14.16
C GLU A 247 20.53 -9.42 -13.46
N PHE A 248 19.64 -9.08 -12.52
CA PHE A 248 19.62 -7.76 -11.87
C PHE A 248 19.79 -7.79 -10.35
N ARG A 249 20.34 -8.87 -9.77
CA ARG A 249 20.49 -8.98 -8.30
C ARG A 249 21.36 -7.87 -7.71
N SER A 250 22.46 -7.50 -8.38
CA SER A 250 23.31 -6.37 -7.96
C SER A 250 22.59 -5.02 -8.01
N GLN A 251 21.74 -4.83 -9.01
CA GLN A 251 20.94 -3.62 -9.15
C GLN A 251 19.85 -3.59 -8.09
N ALA A 252 19.15 -4.71 -7.85
CA ALA A 252 18.16 -4.82 -6.78
C ALA A 252 18.77 -4.53 -5.40
N HIS A 253 19.98 -5.02 -5.11
CA HIS A 253 20.74 -4.67 -3.91
C HIS A 253 20.91 -3.15 -3.78
N HIS A 254 21.46 -2.51 -4.82
CA HIS A 254 21.69 -1.07 -4.87
C HIS A 254 20.39 -0.29 -4.67
N LEU A 255 19.39 -0.56 -5.52
CA LEU A 255 18.08 0.10 -5.52
C LEU A 255 17.40 0.00 -4.15
N GLY A 256 17.55 -1.13 -3.44
CA GLY A 256 17.02 -1.33 -2.09
C GLY A 256 17.85 -0.76 -0.95
N LEU A 257 18.62 0.32 -1.18
CA LEU A 257 19.55 0.92 -0.21
C LEU A 257 20.63 -0.05 0.30
N GLU A 258 21.25 -0.78 -0.62
CA GLU A 258 22.36 -1.70 -0.33
C GLU A 258 21.98 -2.79 0.69
N GLN A 259 20.73 -3.26 0.63
CA GLN A 259 20.26 -4.37 1.44
C GLN A 259 20.34 -5.68 0.64
N ASP A 260 20.71 -6.78 1.31
CA ASP A 260 20.75 -8.11 0.68
C ASP A 260 19.36 -8.64 0.30
N LEU A 261 18.32 -8.16 1.00
CA LEU A 261 16.96 -8.71 0.89
C LEU A 261 16.39 -8.71 -0.55
N PRO A 262 16.41 -7.60 -1.32
CA PRO A 262 16.01 -7.62 -2.72
C PRO A 262 16.88 -8.56 -3.56
N ALA A 263 18.20 -8.48 -3.38
CA ALA A 263 19.15 -9.26 -4.15
C ALA A 263 19.04 -10.77 -3.92
N ASP A 264 18.56 -11.20 -2.76
CA ASP A 264 18.33 -12.60 -2.39
C ASP A 264 16.88 -13.05 -2.62
N ALA A 265 15.95 -12.13 -2.92
CA ALA A 265 14.57 -12.46 -3.23
C ALA A 265 14.43 -13.25 -4.54
N CYS A 266 13.26 -13.83 -4.75
CA CYS A 266 12.88 -14.40 -6.05
C CYS A 266 12.35 -13.33 -6.99
N VAL A 267 11.67 -12.32 -6.45
CA VAL A 267 11.10 -11.19 -7.20
C VAL A 267 10.95 -9.97 -6.29
N ASP A 268 11.30 -8.81 -6.82
CA ASP A 268 11.07 -7.51 -6.21
C ASP A 268 9.97 -6.78 -6.97
N ILE A 269 9.08 -6.10 -6.24
CA ILE A 269 7.96 -5.35 -6.78
C ILE A 269 8.07 -3.90 -6.33
N PHE A 270 8.37 -3.03 -7.28
CA PHE A 270 8.44 -1.59 -7.13
C PHE A 270 7.12 -0.95 -7.53
N PHE A 271 6.65 -0.03 -6.71
CA PHE A 271 5.43 0.74 -6.90
C PHE A 271 5.84 2.10 -7.40
N LEU A 272 5.40 2.48 -8.59
CA LEU A 272 5.69 3.77 -9.19
C LEU A 272 4.38 4.48 -9.55
N ALA A 273 4.32 5.79 -9.38
CA ALA A 273 3.12 6.56 -9.68
C ALA A 273 3.45 7.88 -10.40
N ASP A 274 2.57 8.31 -11.30
CA ASP A 274 2.65 9.64 -11.91
C ASP A 274 2.14 10.69 -10.92
N LEU A 275 3.03 11.15 -10.03
CA LEU A 275 2.68 12.13 -9.00
C LEU A 275 2.24 13.46 -9.61
N GLY A 276 2.80 13.88 -10.74
CA GLY A 276 2.41 15.13 -11.40
C GLY A 276 0.92 15.12 -11.72
N ARG A 277 0.46 14.05 -12.37
CA ARG A 277 -0.96 13.88 -12.70
C ARG A 277 -1.85 13.67 -11.48
N ILE A 278 -1.39 12.92 -10.49
CA ILE A 278 -2.16 12.67 -9.25
C ILE A 278 -2.37 13.98 -8.49
N LEU A 279 -1.34 14.81 -8.37
CA LEU A 279 -1.41 16.11 -7.68
C LEU A 279 -2.25 17.13 -8.46
N GLU A 280 -2.24 17.09 -9.79
CA GLU A 280 -3.15 17.91 -10.61
C GLU A 280 -4.63 17.55 -10.35
N MET A 281 -4.93 16.27 -10.15
CA MET A 281 -6.31 15.78 -9.99
C MET A 281 -6.83 15.86 -8.55
N TYR A 282 -5.98 15.56 -7.56
CA TYR A 282 -6.38 15.42 -6.15
C TYR A 282 -5.73 16.45 -5.21
N GLY A 283 -5.02 17.43 -5.78
CA GLY A 283 -4.18 18.36 -5.01
C GLY A 283 -3.12 17.63 -4.18
N ASN A 284 -2.57 18.31 -3.19
CA ASN A 284 -1.56 17.76 -2.29
C ASN A 284 -2.05 16.53 -1.50
N ARG A 285 -3.37 16.40 -1.28
CA ARG A 285 -3.96 15.21 -0.63
C ARG A 285 -3.85 13.96 -1.50
N GLY A 286 -3.67 14.10 -2.81
CA GLY A 286 -3.29 13.01 -3.71
C GLY A 286 -2.03 12.26 -3.25
N TYR A 287 -1.08 12.95 -2.62
CA TYR A 287 0.12 12.31 -2.05
C TYR A 287 -0.21 11.37 -0.88
N ARG A 288 -1.19 11.72 -0.04
CA ARG A 288 -1.67 10.81 1.02
C ARG A 288 -2.32 9.57 0.40
N ALA A 289 -3.12 9.78 -0.65
CA ALA A 289 -3.89 8.72 -1.30
C ALA A 289 -3.00 7.69 -2.01
N VAL A 290 -2.00 8.14 -2.78
CA VAL A 290 -1.07 7.24 -3.48
C VAL A 290 -0.22 6.41 -2.52
N GLN A 291 0.26 7.02 -1.42
CA GLN A 291 1.05 6.30 -0.40
C GLN A 291 0.21 5.27 0.35
N LEU A 292 -1.04 5.63 0.71
CA LEU A 292 -1.97 4.72 1.36
C LEU A 292 -2.35 3.55 0.45
N GLU A 293 -2.65 3.82 -0.82
CA GLU A 293 -2.97 2.77 -1.79
C GLU A 293 -1.80 1.80 -1.97
N ALA A 294 -0.57 2.30 -2.11
CA ALA A 294 0.64 1.48 -2.18
C ALA A 294 0.78 0.59 -0.94
N GLY A 295 0.54 1.14 0.25
CA GLY A 295 0.52 0.39 1.50
C GLY A 295 -0.55 -0.71 1.53
N VAL A 296 -1.76 -0.45 1.02
CA VAL A 296 -2.83 -1.45 0.94
C VAL A 296 -2.48 -2.57 -0.03
N ILE A 297 -2.02 -2.24 -1.23
CA ILE A 297 -1.60 -3.24 -2.22
C ILE A 297 -0.42 -4.06 -1.65
N GLY A 298 0.58 -3.41 -1.05
CA GLY A 298 1.69 -4.08 -0.36
C GLY A 298 1.22 -4.98 0.78
N GLY A 299 0.25 -4.54 1.60
CA GLY A 299 -0.36 -5.36 2.64
C GLY A 299 -1.09 -6.59 2.10
N ARG A 300 -1.75 -6.46 0.94
CA ARG A 300 -2.37 -7.60 0.26
C ARG A 300 -1.34 -8.53 -0.37
N ILE A 301 -0.22 -8.02 -0.90
CA ILE A 301 0.92 -8.86 -1.29
C ILE A 301 1.37 -9.68 -0.09
N TYR A 302 1.52 -9.05 1.08
CA TYR A 302 1.88 -9.76 2.30
C TYR A 302 0.90 -10.90 2.62
N LEU A 303 -0.40 -10.63 2.59
CA LEU A 303 -1.43 -11.63 2.86
C LEU A 303 -1.41 -12.77 1.83
N ALA A 304 -1.35 -12.44 0.54
CA ALA A 304 -1.34 -13.42 -0.54
C ALA A 304 -0.06 -14.27 -0.58
N SER A 305 1.10 -13.69 -0.26
CA SER A 305 2.36 -14.42 -0.11
C SER A 305 2.32 -15.35 1.10
N HIS A 306 1.89 -14.87 2.26
CA HIS A 306 1.82 -15.68 3.47
C HIS A 306 0.77 -16.79 3.36
N ALA A 307 -0.37 -16.56 2.71
CA ALA A 307 -1.36 -17.58 2.41
C ALA A 307 -0.78 -18.74 1.58
N GLN A 308 0.25 -18.45 0.77
CA GLN A 308 0.98 -19.44 -0.04
C GLN A 308 2.28 -19.92 0.63
N HIS A 309 2.47 -19.64 1.92
CA HIS A 309 3.67 -19.97 2.70
C HIS A 309 4.99 -19.42 2.12
N LEU A 310 4.91 -18.27 1.45
CA LEU A 310 6.07 -17.53 0.97
C LEU A 310 6.49 -16.45 1.97
N GLY A 311 7.74 -16.03 1.85
CA GLY A 311 8.30 -14.91 2.57
C GLY A 311 8.13 -13.62 1.78
N VAL A 312 8.05 -12.52 2.53
CA VAL A 312 7.82 -11.18 1.99
C VAL A 312 8.41 -10.14 2.94
N THR A 313 8.96 -9.06 2.40
CA THR A 313 9.41 -7.91 3.19
C THR A 313 9.16 -6.60 2.45
N GLY A 314 8.83 -5.54 3.18
CA GLY A 314 8.68 -4.19 2.64
C GLY A 314 9.95 -3.41 2.93
N LEU A 315 10.39 -2.59 1.99
CA LEU A 315 11.71 -1.96 2.01
C LEU A 315 11.62 -0.50 1.53
N THR A 316 12.71 0.23 1.76
CA THR A 316 12.97 1.56 1.20
C THR A 316 13.97 1.45 0.05
N PHE A 317 14.17 2.52 -0.71
CA PHE A 317 14.91 2.49 -1.97
C PHE A 317 15.53 3.85 -2.32
N PHE A 318 16.43 3.88 -3.31
CA PHE A 318 16.89 5.12 -3.97
C PHE A 318 15.87 5.53 -5.03
N ASP A 319 15.10 6.59 -4.76
CA ASP A 319 13.95 7.01 -5.57
C ASP A 319 14.27 7.21 -7.06
N ASP A 320 15.27 8.04 -7.36
CA ASP A 320 15.61 8.41 -8.75
C ASP A 320 16.23 7.22 -9.50
N ASP A 321 17.10 6.45 -8.84
CA ASP A 321 17.73 5.27 -9.44
C ASP A 321 16.70 4.18 -9.82
N VAL A 322 15.62 4.05 -9.04
CA VAL A 322 14.50 3.14 -9.38
C VAL A 322 13.82 3.61 -10.66
N THR A 323 13.50 4.90 -10.75
CA THR A 323 12.89 5.48 -11.95
C THR A 323 13.80 5.31 -13.17
N ASP A 324 15.08 5.62 -13.04
CA ASP A 324 16.08 5.49 -14.10
C ASP A 324 16.25 4.04 -14.57
N PHE A 325 16.21 3.07 -13.66
CA PHE A 325 16.32 1.65 -14.01
C PHE A 325 15.16 1.17 -14.90
N PHE A 326 13.94 1.67 -14.66
CA PHE A 326 12.74 1.31 -15.43
C PHE A 326 12.43 2.29 -16.59
N SER A 327 13.25 3.32 -16.78
CA SER A 327 13.13 4.24 -17.91
C SER A 327 13.44 3.55 -19.25
N PRO A 328 12.79 3.96 -20.35
CA PRO A 328 11.87 5.11 -20.46
C PRO A 328 10.44 4.82 -19.99
N HIS A 329 10.08 3.57 -19.68
CA HIS A 329 8.70 3.23 -19.30
C HIS A 329 8.26 3.92 -17.98
N ALA A 330 9.20 4.27 -17.12
CA ALA A 330 8.97 4.95 -15.85
C ALA A 330 9.32 6.45 -15.85
N GLU A 331 9.75 7.05 -16.96
CA GLU A 331 10.39 8.38 -17.00
C GLU A 331 9.58 9.51 -16.32
N SER A 332 8.24 9.47 -16.37
CA SER A 332 7.35 10.46 -15.75
C SER A 332 6.82 10.06 -14.37
N LYS A 333 7.38 9.04 -13.75
CA LYS A 333 6.88 8.46 -12.50
C LYS A 333 7.83 8.70 -11.34
N SER A 334 7.30 8.55 -10.13
CA SER A 334 8.05 8.58 -8.89
C SER A 334 7.92 7.24 -8.17
N ALA A 335 9.01 6.75 -7.60
CA ALA A 335 9.00 5.54 -6.79
C ALA A 335 8.32 5.78 -5.44
N ILE A 336 7.38 4.90 -5.10
CA ILE A 336 6.45 5.03 -3.97
C ILE A 336 6.72 3.99 -2.90
N PHE A 337 6.87 2.71 -3.27
CA PHE A 337 7.05 1.60 -2.33
C PHE A 337 7.83 0.43 -2.96
N LEU A 338 8.42 -0.44 -2.14
CA LEU A 338 9.12 -1.66 -2.57
C LEU A 338 8.73 -2.83 -1.68
N VAL A 339 8.38 -3.96 -2.31
CA VAL A 339 8.14 -5.24 -1.65
C VAL A 339 8.96 -6.33 -2.32
N ALA A 340 9.73 -7.10 -1.54
CA ALA A 340 10.51 -8.24 -1.99
C ALA A 340 9.86 -9.55 -1.55
N ILE A 341 9.81 -10.55 -2.44
CA ILE A 341 9.15 -11.85 -2.21
C ILE A 341 10.13 -12.99 -2.50
N GLY A 342 10.17 -13.99 -1.61
CA GLY A 342 11.01 -15.17 -1.79
C GLY A 342 10.62 -16.29 -0.86
N LYS A 343 11.47 -17.31 -0.71
CA LYS A 343 11.29 -18.32 0.33
C LYS A 343 12.12 -17.96 1.55
N PRO A 344 11.58 -17.98 2.77
CA PRO A 344 12.37 -17.73 3.98
C PRO A 344 13.49 -18.78 4.09
N LEU A 345 14.70 -18.34 4.41
CA LEU A 345 15.79 -19.27 4.70
C LEU A 345 15.44 -20.08 5.96
N LYS A 346 15.32 -21.39 5.82
CA LYS A 346 15.05 -22.26 6.98
C LYS A 346 16.24 -22.19 7.92
N ARG A 347 16.03 -21.75 9.17
CA ARG A 347 17.03 -21.94 10.24
C ARG A 347 17.22 -23.45 10.42
N GLN A 348 18.44 -23.94 10.23
CA GLN A 348 18.77 -25.27 10.74
C GLN A 348 18.55 -25.24 12.27
N PRO A 349 17.86 -26.21 12.86
CA PRO A 349 17.80 -26.31 14.31
C PRO A 349 19.24 -26.42 14.82
N GLN A 350 19.61 -25.56 15.78
CA GLN A 350 20.89 -25.72 16.46
C GLN A 350 20.92 -27.12 17.09
N PRO A 351 21.97 -27.93 16.90
CA PRO A 351 22.13 -29.13 17.69
C PRO A 351 22.19 -28.71 19.16
N GLY A 352 21.26 -29.26 19.95
CA GLY A 352 21.09 -28.96 21.37
C GLY A 352 22.17 -29.52 22.27
#